data_AF-A0A563ETG7-F1
#
_entry.id   AF-A0A563ETG7-F1
#
_cell.length_a   1.000
_cell.length_b   1.000
_cell.length_c   1.000
_cell.angle_alpha   90.00
_cell.angle_beta   90.00
_cell.angle_gamma   90.00
#
_symmetry.space_group_name_H-M   'P 1'
#
loop_
_entity.id
_entity.type
_entity.pdbx_description
1 polymer ?
#
loop_
_entity_poly.entity_id
_entity_poly.type
_entity_poly.pdbx_seq_one_letter_code
_entity_poly.pdbx_strand_id
1 'polypeptide(L)'
;MIATLAAALMSALAVVTPSANAAPFVVSEAQFNKMFPSRNSFYTYKGLTAALSAYPAFTNSGSATVKKQEAAAFLANVHHETGGLVHIVEQNQANYPHYCDRSQPYGCPAGQAAYYGRGPIQLSWNFNYKAAGDALGLPLLTNPKLVQTDAAVSWKTGLWYWNTQKGPGTMTPHNAMVNQRGFGETIRSINGSLECNGRNPAQVQSRVNKYKQFVGILGVPAGSNLSC
;
A
#
# COMPACT_ATOMS: atom_id res chain seq x y z
N MET A 1 -67.29 -7.75 -13.71
CA MET A 1 -65.97 -8.37 -13.95
C MET A 1 -65.37 -7.63 -15.13
N ILE A 2 -64.31 -6.83 -15.08
CA ILE A 2 -63.14 -6.72 -14.21
C ILE A 2 -62.72 -5.23 -14.24
N ALA A 3 -62.47 -4.62 -13.07
CA ALA A 3 -61.82 -3.31 -12.99
C ALA A 3 -60.30 -3.54 -12.86
N THR A 4 -59.52 -3.06 -13.83
CA THR A 4 -58.06 -3.10 -13.80
C THR A 4 -57.53 -1.91 -12.99
N LEU A 5 -57.04 -2.17 -11.78
CA LEU A 5 -56.19 -1.23 -11.04
C LEU A 5 -54.77 -1.29 -11.61
N ALA A 6 -54.26 -0.17 -12.12
CA ALA A 6 -52.84 0.03 -12.39
C ALA A 6 -52.19 0.61 -11.12
N ALA A 7 -51.39 -0.19 -10.41
CA ALA A 7 -50.56 0.29 -9.31
C ALA A 7 -49.25 0.86 -9.89
N ALA A 8 -49.06 2.18 -9.77
CA ALA A 8 -47.80 2.82 -10.09
C ALA A 8 -46.78 2.54 -8.96
N LEU A 9 -45.74 1.74 -9.24
CA LEU A 9 -44.58 1.64 -8.37
C LEU A 9 -43.78 2.94 -8.47
N MET A 10 -43.85 3.78 -7.44
CA MET A 10 -42.84 4.83 -7.23
C MET A 10 -41.60 4.17 -6.64
N SER A 11 -40.54 4.01 -7.46
CA SER A 11 -39.21 3.67 -6.96
C SER A 11 -38.70 4.80 -6.07
N ALA A 12 -38.58 4.54 -4.77
CA ALA A 12 -37.85 5.39 -3.85
C ALA A 12 -36.36 5.38 -4.27
N LEU A 13 -35.89 6.48 -4.85
CA LEU A 13 -34.47 6.75 -4.96
C LEU A 13 -33.93 6.88 -3.54
N ALA A 14 -33.16 5.89 -3.11
CA ALA A 14 -32.35 6.01 -1.91
C ALA A 14 -31.37 7.17 -2.13
N VAL A 15 -31.59 8.27 -1.43
CA VAL A 15 -30.63 9.35 -1.31
C VAL A 15 -29.42 8.75 -0.61
N VAL A 16 -28.37 8.46 -1.37
CA VAL A 16 -27.06 8.12 -0.82
C VAL A 16 -26.55 9.39 -0.15
N THR A 17 -26.75 9.49 1.16
CA THR A 17 -26.05 10.49 1.97
C THR A 17 -24.56 10.29 1.78
N PRO A 18 -23.77 11.35 1.48
CA PRO A 18 -22.33 11.22 1.42
C PRO A 18 -21.83 10.65 2.75
N SER A 19 -21.14 9.50 2.70
CA SER A 19 -20.48 8.94 3.87
C SER A 19 -19.65 10.02 4.55
N ALA A 20 -19.78 10.08 5.88
CA ALA A 20 -19.06 10.96 6.78
C ALA A 20 -17.62 11.22 6.29
N ASN A 21 -17.25 12.50 6.18
CA ASN A 21 -15.91 12.94 5.81
C ASN A 21 -14.85 12.08 6.50
N ALA A 22 -14.09 11.31 5.70
CA ALA A 22 -12.93 10.60 6.21
C ALA A 22 -12.06 11.60 6.99
N ALA A 23 -11.63 11.21 8.19
CA ALA A 23 -10.75 12.05 9.00
C ALA A 23 -9.55 12.49 8.15
N PRO A 24 -9.12 13.76 8.22
CA PRO A 24 -8.00 14.24 7.43
C PRO A 24 -6.75 13.41 7.73
N PHE A 25 -5.97 13.14 6.70
CA PHE A 25 -4.77 12.32 6.80
C PHE A 25 -3.79 12.92 7.83
N VAL A 26 -3.19 12.06 8.66
CA VAL A 26 -2.33 12.47 9.79
C VAL A 26 -0.95 13.00 9.38
N VAL A 27 -0.61 12.90 8.10
CA VAL A 27 0.61 13.46 7.49
C VAL A 27 0.18 14.60 6.59
N SER A 28 0.62 15.84 6.85
CA SER A 28 0.35 16.97 5.98
C SER A 28 1.16 16.89 4.68
N GLU A 29 0.75 17.66 3.66
CA GLU A 29 1.52 17.74 2.41
C GLU A 29 2.95 18.27 2.64
N ALA A 30 3.12 19.24 3.55
CA ALA A 30 4.44 19.76 3.91
C ALA A 30 5.32 18.67 4.57
N GLN A 31 4.74 17.83 5.43
CA GLN A 31 5.43 16.69 6.02
C GLN A 31 5.78 15.64 4.97
N PHE A 32 4.86 15.32 4.06
CA PHE A 32 5.11 14.42 2.94
C PHE A 32 6.26 14.93 2.04
N ASN A 33 6.26 16.22 1.70
CA ASN A 33 7.34 16.85 0.93
C ASN A 33 8.69 16.78 1.68
N LYS A 34 8.70 16.95 3.00
CA LYS A 34 9.89 16.79 3.83
C LYS A 34 10.39 15.33 3.89
N MET A 35 9.47 14.37 3.87
CA MET A 35 9.78 12.94 3.84
C MET A 35 10.38 12.50 2.49
N PHE A 36 9.93 13.12 1.39
CA PHE A 36 10.27 12.73 0.02
C PHE A 36 10.69 13.93 -0.85
N PRO A 37 11.86 14.55 -0.57
CA PRO A 37 12.30 15.77 -1.25
C PRO A 37 12.70 15.54 -2.70
N SER A 38 13.13 14.32 -3.06
CA SER A 38 13.63 13.98 -4.41
C SER A 38 12.66 13.09 -5.20
N ARG A 39 11.41 12.97 -4.76
CA ARG A 39 10.45 12.05 -5.40
C ARG A 39 10.22 12.37 -6.86
N ASN A 40 9.92 11.35 -7.64
CA ASN A 40 9.35 11.50 -8.96
C ASN A 40 7.98 12.20 -8.87
N SER A 41 7.69 13.12 -9.78
CA SER A 41 6.43 13.88 -9.83
C SER A 41 5.19 12.99 -9.99
N PHE A 42 5.34 11.75 -10.46
CA PHE A 42 4.30 10.72 -10.45
C PHE A 42 3.68 10.51 -9.06
N TYR A 43 4.51 10.48 -8.02
CA TYR A 43 4.05 10.25 -6.64
C TYR A 43 3.56 11.55 -6.01
N THR A 44 2.30 11.88 -6.25
CA THR A 44 1.66 13.07 -5.68
C THR A 44 1.07 12.79 -4.30
N TYR A 45 1.09 13.80 -3.43
CA TYR A 45 0.37 13.76 -2.15
C TYR A 45 -1.14 13.59 -2.36
N LYS A 46 -1.71 14.26 -3.39
CA LYS A 46 -3.10 14.08 -3.82
C LYS A 46 -3.42 12.63 -4.21
N GLY A 47 -2.51 11.95 -4.90
CA GLY A 47 -2.67 10.54 -5.25
C GLY A 47 -2.75 9.65 -4.01
N LEU A 48 -1.88 9.90 -3.01
CA LEU A 48 -1.91 9.18 -1.74
C LEU A 48 -3.22 9.42 -1.00
N THR A 49 -3.62 10.68 -0.82
CA THR A 49 -4.84 11.00 -0.06
C THR A 49 -6.12 10.51 -0.74
N ALA A 50 -6.18 10.53 -2.07
CA ALA A 50 -7.29 9.94 -2.83
C ALA A 50 -7.39 8.41 -2.62
N ALA A 51 -6.26 7.71 -2.45
CA ALA A 51 -6.21 6.27 -2.24
C ALA A 51 -6.64 5.82 -0.84
N LEU A 52 -6.57 6.70 0.19
CA LEU A 52 -6.89 6.36 1.58
C LEU A 52 -8.30 5.80 1.76
N SER A 53 -9.26 6.26 0.94
CA SER A 53 -10.64 5.77 0.96
C SER A 53 -10.79 4.28 0.67
N ALA A 54 -9.82 3.65 0.00
CA ALA A 54 -9.81 2.21 -0.24
C ALA A 54 -9.57 1.39 1.04
N TYR A 55 -8.95 1.98 2.06
CA TYR A 55 -8.66 1.33 3.35
C TYR A 55 -8.95 2.28 4.52
N PRO A 56 -10.23 2.52 4.88
CA PRO A 56 -10.62 3.53 5.87
C PRO A 56 -10.03 3.35 7.29
N ALA A 57 -9.57 2.14 7.63
CA ALA A 57 -8.93 1.84 8.91
C ALA A 57 -7.44 2.27 8.96
N PHE A 58 -6.79 2.38 7.80
CA PHE A 58 -5.39 2.78 7.68
C PHE A 58 -5.18 4.19 8.25
N THR A 59 -4.30 4.33 9.23
CA THR A 59 -4.02 5.57 9.96
C THR A 59 -5.24 6.18 10.65
N ASN A 60 -6.31 5.40 10.83
CA ASN A 60 -7.51 5.81 11.55
C ASN A 60 -7.87 4.90 12.73
N SER A 61 -7.00 3.93 13.05
CA SER A 61 -7.17 2.99 14.17
C SER A 61 -6.22 3.31 15.33
N GLY A 62 -6.69 3.15 16.57
CA GLY A 62 -5.91 3.42 17.78
C GLY A 62 -5.77 4.91 18.14
N SER A 63 -4.81 5.22 19.02
CA SER A 63 -4.55 6.59 19.49
C SER A 63 -3.94 7.48 18.40
N ALA A 64 -3.93 8.80 18.61
CA ALA A 64 -3.28 9.74 17.69
C ALA A 64 -1.79 9.40 17.45
N THR A 65 -1.11 8.88 18.47
CA THR A 65 0.27 8.38 18.36
C THR A 65 0.35 7.16 17.43
N VAL A 66 -0.51 6.17 17.61
CA VAL A 66 -0.54 4.95 16.79
C VAL A 66 -0.84 5.27 15.32
N LYS A 67 -1.79 6.17 15.06
CA LYS A 67 -2.12 6.62 13.69
C LYS A 67 -0.90 7.21 12.97
N LYS A 68 -0.13 8.07 13.66
CA LYS A 68 1.09 8.66 13.12
C LYS A 68 2.24 7.65 12.97
N GLN A 69 2.40 6.74 13.93
CA GLN A 69 3.37 5.65 13.83
C GLN A 69 3.08 4.76 12.62
N GLU A 70 1.82 4.37 12.41
CA GLU A 70 1.43 3.59 11.24
C GLU A 70 1.74 4.34 9.93
N ALA A 71 1.38 5.63 9.84
CA ALA A 71 1.66 6.44 8.67
C ALA A 71 3.17 6.52 8.37
N ALA A 72 3.99 6.76 9.41
CA ALA A 72 5.44 6.78 9.29
C ALA A 72 6.01 5.41 8.90
N ALA A 73 5.47 4.32 9.43
CA ALA A 73 5.92 2.97 9.14
C ALA A 73 5.63 2.57 7.68
N PHE A 74 4.44 2.88 7.17
CA PHE A 74 4.10 2.69 5.77
C PHE A 74 5.03 3.50 4.87
N LEU A 75 5.13 4.81 5.10
CA LEU A 75 5.94 5.69 4.26
C LEU A 75 7.44 5.37 4.34
N ALA A 76 7.96 4.92 5.48
CA ALA A 76 9.36 4.53 5.61
C ALA A 76 9.70 3.27 4.82
N ASN A 77 8.81 2.27 4.80
CA ASN A 77 8.99 1.11 3.94
C ASN A 77 8.86 1.50 2.47
N VAL A 78 7.88 2.34 2.11
CA VAL A 78 7.75 2.89 0.75
C VAL A 78 9.02 3.61 0.31
N HIS A 79 9.60 4.43 1.18
CA HIS A 79 10.89 5.08 0.91
C HIS A 79 11.97 4.03 0.62
N HIS A 80 12.03 2.95 1.39
CA HIS A 80 13.04 1.91 1.18
C HIS A 80 12.86 1.19 -0.16
N GLU A 81 11.63 0.78 -0.50
CA GLU A 81 11.34 0.05 -1.75
C GLU A 81 11.62 0.87 -3.03
N THR A 82 11.50 2.19 -2.96
CA THR A 82 11.47 3.06 -4.15
C THR A 82 12.64 4.04 -4.23
N GLY A 83 13.61 3.96 -3.31
CA GLY A 83 14.69 4.94 -3.21
C GLY A 83 14.16 6.34 -2.87
N GLY A 84 13.18 6.44 -1.97
CA GLY A 84 12.56 7.71 -1.59
C GLY A 84 11.58 8.23 -2.65
N LEU A 85 10.81 7.35 -3.27
CA LEU A 85 9.86 7.62 -4.36
C LEU A 85 10.53 8.16 -5.64
N VAL A 86 11.84 7.95 -5.81
CA VAL A 86 12.55 8.29 -7.05
C VAL A 86 12.13 7.33 -8.18
N HIS A 87 11.94 6.05 -7.84
CA HIS A 87 11.67 5.00 -8.81
C HIS A 87 10.18 4.61 -8.83
N ILE A 88 9.60 4.57 -10.03
CA ILE A 88 8.23 4.08 -10.28
C ILE A 88 8.23 2.57 -10.55
N VAL A 89 9.30 2.09 -11.17
CA VAL A 89 9.45 0.70 -11.61
C VAL A 89 10.78 0.14 -11.09
N GLU A 90 10.86 -1.17 -11.00
CA GLU A 90 12.11 -1.88 -10.73
C GLU A 90 13.19 -1.50 -11.75
N GLN A 91 14.42 -1.25 -11.28
CA GLN A 91 15.50 -0.73 -12.12
C GLN A 91 16.21 -1.81 -12.93
N ASN A 92 16.36 -3.02 -12.36
CA ASN A 92 17.05 -4.11 -13.05
C ASN A 92 16.11 -4.81 -14.04
N GLN A 93 16.09 -4.34 -15.29
CA GLN A 93 15.22 -4.90 -16.33
C GLN A 93 15.53 -6.37 -16.67
N ALA A 94 16.74 -6.86 -16.37
CA ALA A 94 17.09 -8.27 -16.57
C ALA A 94 16.22 -9.21 -15.70
N ASN A 95 15.73 -8.72 -14.57
CA ASN A 95 14.87 -9.50 -13.68
C ASN A 95 13.42 -9.59 -14.15
N TYR A 96 12.97 -8.73 -15.07
CA TYR A 96 11.55 -8.61 -15.41
C TYR A 96 10.88 -9.94 -15.82
N PRO A 97 11.54 -10.86 -16.56
CA PRO A 97 10.96 -12.16 -16.91
C PRO A 97 10.80 -13.13 -15.73
N HIS A 98 11.37 -12.86 -14.55
CA HIS A 98 11.31 -13.74 -13.38
C HIS A 98 9.93 -13.75 -12.71
N TYR A 99 9.19 -12.63 -12.78
CA TYR A 99 7.98 -12.41 -12.01
C TYR A 99 6.71 -13.02 -12.62
N CYS A 100 6.87 -14.02 -13.49
CA CYS A 100 5.77 -14.77 -14.06
C CYS A 100 5.78 -16.18 -13.49
N ASP A 101 4.95 -16.42 -12.48
CA ASP A 101 4.69 -17.76 -11.99
C ASP A 101 3.73 -18.48 -12.95
N ARG A 102 4.29 -19.34 -13.81
CA ARG A 102 3.56 -20.13 -14.80
C ARG A 102 2.76 -21.30 -14.17
N SER A 103 2.96 -21.60 -12.89
CA SER A 103 2.14 -22.60 -12.20
C SER A 103 0.73 -22.09 -11.88
N GLN A 104 0.52 -20.77 -11.91
CA GLN A 104 -0.79 -20.15 -11.72
C GLN A 104 -1.73 -20.49 -12.89
N PRO A 105 -2.99 -20.90 -12.64
CA PRO A 105 -3.92 -21.32 -13.70
C PRO A 105 -4.30 -20.19 -14.66
N TYR A 106 -4.21 -18.93 -14.22
CA TYR A 106 -4.44 -17.74 -15.05
C TYR A 106 -3.18 -17.25 -15.79
N GLY A 107 -2.03 -17.88 -15.56
CA GLY A 107 -0.77 -17.57 -16.23
C GLY A 107 -0.37 -16.10 -16.15
N CYS A 108 0.13 -15.59 -17.28
CA CYS A 108 0.75 -14.27 -17.41
C CYS A 108 0.20 -13.53 -18.64
N PRO A 109 -1.10 -13.16 -18.66
CA PRO A 109 -1.77 -12.64 -19.86
C PRO A 109 -1.20 -11.32 -20.38
N ALA A 110 -0.62 -10.47 -19.51
CA ALA A 110 0.08 -9.25 -19.93
C ALA A 110 1.49 -9.50 -20.51
N GLY A 111 1.96 -10.75 -20.53
CA GLY A 111 3.30 -11.17 -20.98
C GLY A 111 4.21 -11.64 -19.84
N GLN A 112 5.19 -12.48 -20.17
CA GLN A 112 6.12 -13.05 -19.19
C GLN A 112 6.91 -11.98 -18.41
N ALA A 113 7.33 -10.92 -19.07
CA ALA A 113 8.12 -9.84 -18.47
C ALA A 113 7.27 -8.65 -18.00
N ALA A 114 5.99 -8.86 -17.68
CA ALA A 114 5.04 -7.78 -17.41
C ALA A 114 4.80 -7.50 -15.92
N TYR A 115 5.24 -8.36 -14.99
CA TYR A 115 4.88 -8.30 -13.57
C TYR A 115 6.05 -7.95 -12.63
N TYR A 116 7.03 -7.22 -13.16
CA TYR A 116 8.10 -6.61 -12.38
C TYR A 116 7.58 -5.59 -11.35
N GLY A 117 8.47 -5.18 -10.44
CA GLY A 117 8.14 -4.27 -9.35
C GLY A 117 7.64 -2.91 -9.84
N ARG A 118 6.48 -2.47 -9.35
CA ARG A 118 5.94 -1.12 -9.61
C ARG A 118 5.36 -0.46 -8.36
N GLY A 119 5.40 0.87 -8.34
CA GLY A 119 4.70 1.67 -7.35
C GLY A 119 5.33 1.63 -5.96
N PRO A 120 4.61 2.13 -4.95
CA PRO A 120 5.18 2.45 -3.63
C PRO A 120 5.65 1.23 -2.83
N ILE A 121 5.15 0.03 -3.13
CA ILE A 121 5.57 -1.22 -2.48
C ILE A 121 6.29 -2.15 -3.46
N GLN A 122 6.65 -1.66 -4.66
CA GLN A 122 7.26 -2.47 -5.72
C GLN A 122 6.48 -3.76 -5.99
N LEU A 123 5.16 -3.65 -6.19
CA LEU A 123 4.25 -4.77 -6.46
C LEU A 123 4.82 -5.63 -7.59
N SER A 124 5.10 -6.89 -7.28
CA SER A 124 5.77 -7.85 -8.17
C SER A 124 5.03 -9.18 -8.16
N TRP A 125 5.19 -9.98 -9.21
CA TRP A 125 4.55 -11.30 -9.44
C TRP A 125 3.10 -11.25 -9.93
N ASN A 126 2.79 -12.00 -10.98
CA ASN A 126 1.45 -12.14 -11.56
C ASN A 126 0.35 -12.45 -10.53
N PHE A 127 0.63 -13.30 -9.53
CA PHE A 127 -0.35 -13.62 -8.50
C PHE A 127 -0.68 -12.43 -7.58
N ASN A 128 0.29 -11.56 -7.28
CA ASN A 128 0.03 -10.35 -6.50
C ASN A 128 -0.73 -9.30 -7.32
N TYR A 129 -0.40 -9.15 -8.61
CA TYR A 129 -1.19 -8.29 -9.51
C TYR A 129 -2.64 -8.80 -9.63
N LYS A 130 -2.86 -10.12 -9.69
CA LYS A 130 -4.19 -10.71 -9.65
C LYS A 130 -4.92 -10.39 -8.34
N ALA A 131 -4.31 -10.70 -7.20
CA ALA A 131 -4.93 -10.51 -5.89
C ALA A 131 -5.21 -9.03 -5.56
N ALA A 132 -4.29 -8.13 -5.91
CA ALA A 132 -4.50 -6.68 -5.79
C ALA A 132 -5.60 -6.19 -6.72
N GLY A 133 -5.62 -6.67 -7.97
CA GLY A 133 -6.65 -6.34 -8.94
C GLY A 133 -8.04 -6.74 -8.49
N ASP A 134 -8.18 -7.97 -7.99
CA ASP A 134 -9.45 -8.48 -7.45
C ASP A 134 -9.94 -7.64 -6.27
N ALA A 135 -9.06 -7.33 -5.31
CA ALA A 135 -9.42 -6.57 -4.12
C ALA A 135 -9.80 -5.12 -4.42
N LEU A 136 -9.21 -4.53 -5.46
CA LEU A 136 -9.40 -3.13 -5.83
C LEU A 136 -10.43 -2.92 -6.96
N GLY A 137 -10.95 -4.01 -7.55
CA GLY A 137 -11.81 -3.96 -8.73
C GLY A 137 -11.10 -3.41 -9.97
N LEU A 138 -9.81 -3.71 -10.14
CA LEU A 138 -8.96 -3.19 -11.21
C LEU A 138 -8.35 -4.33 -12.05
N PRO A 139 -8.18 -4.14 -13.37
CA PRO A 139 -7.66 -5.18 -14.26
C PRO A 139 -6.13 -5.30 -14.17
N LEU A 140 -5.56 -5.43 -12.97
CA LEU A 140 -4.10 -5.36 -12.77
C LEU A 140 -3.35 -6.59 -13.31
N LEU A 141 -3.99 -7.75 -13.40
CA LEU A 141 -3.39 -8.92 -14.06
C LEU A 141 -3.24 -8.69 -15.58
N THR A 142 -4.27 -8.18 -16.25
CA THR A 142 -4.25 -7.98 -17.71
C THR A 142 -3.66 -6.64 -18.13
N ASN A 143 -3.69 -5.64 -17.24
CA ASN A 143 -3.11 -4.31 -17.44
C ASN A 143 -2.26 -3.87 -16.23
N PRO A 144 -1.12 -4.53 -15.97
CA PRO A 144 -0.25 -4.21 -14.83
C PRO A 144 0.40 -2.82 -14.94
N LYS A 145 0.41 -2.22 -16.15
CA LYS A 145 0.95 -0.88 -16.39
C LYS A 145 0.19 0.21 -15.63
N LEU A 146 -1.06 -0.02 -15.24
CA LEU A 146 -1.82 0.95 -14.43
C LEU A 146 -1.08 1.37 -13.16
N VAL A 147 -0.32 0.46 -12.54
CA VAL A 147 0.44 0.74 -11.31
C VAL A 147 1.58 1.75 -11.53
N GLN A 148 2.05 1.94 -12.76
CA GLN A 148 3.09 2.92 -13.12
C GLN A 148 2.57 4.12 -13.92
N THR A 149 1.29 4.14 -14.33
CA THR A 149 0.71 5.24 -15.12
C THR A 149 -0.39 6.00 -14.39
N ASP A 150 -1.00 5.41 -13.36
CA ASP A 150 -2.00 6.05 -12.51
C ASP A 150 -1.52 6.08 -11.05
N ALA A 151 -1.29 7.30 -10.54
CA ALA A 151 -0.76 7.48 -9.19
C ALA A 151 -1.72 7.00 -8.10
N ALA A 152 -3.04 7.15 -8.28
CA ALA A 152 -4.01 6.69 -7.29
C ALA A 152 -4.10 5.16 -7.27
N VAL A 153 -4.04 4.51 -8.44
CA VAL A 153 -3.91 3.05 -8.53
C VAL A 153 -2.62 2.57 -7.86
N SER A 154 -1.50 3.25 -8.12
CA SER A 154 -0.21 2.93 -7.50
C SER A 154 -0.28 2.99 -5.97
N TRP A 155 -0.85 4.05 -5.40
CA TRP A 155 -1.02 4.15 -3.95
C TRP A 155 -2.00 3.11 -3.39
N LYS A 156 -3.08 2.79 -4.11
CA LYS A 156 -4.01 1.74 -3.71
C LYS A 156 -3.34 0.37 -3.62
N THR A 157 -2.39 0.03 -4.51
CA THR A 157 -1.67 -1.26 -4.39
C THR A 157 -0.74 -1.29 -3.18
N GLY A 158 -0.09 -0.18 -2.85
CA GLY A 158 0.68 -0.05 -1.62
C GLY A 158 -0.16 -0.24 -0.36
N LEU A 159 -1.31 0.43 -0.31
CA LEU A 159 -2.26 0.30 0.80
C LEU A 159 -2.87 -1.11 0.86
N TRP A 160 -3.18 -1.72 -0.29
CA TRP A 160 -3.64 -3.11 -0.36
C TRP A 160 -2.66 -4.05 0.32
N TYR A 161 -1.37 -3.95 -0.03
CA TYR A 161 -0.36 -4.79 0.59
C TYR A 161 -0.31 -4.58 2.10
N TRP A 162 -0.19 -3.31 2.52
CA TRP A 162 -0.06 -2.93 3.92
C TRP A 162 -1.21 -3.43 4.81
N ASN A 163 -2.43 -3.37 4.30
CA ASN A 163 -3.63 -3.65 5.09
C ASN A 163 -4.08 -5.11 4.99
N THR A 164 -3.68 -5.86 3.95
CA THR A 164 -4.24 -7.19 3.69
C THR A 164 -3.20 -8.31 3.62
N GLN A 165 -1.94 -8.01 3.31
CA GLN A 165 -0.92 -9.02 3.04
C GLN A 165 -0.01 -9.24 4.25
N LYS A 166 0.31 -10.51 4.51
CA LYS A 166 1.28 -10.92 5.54
C LYS A 166 2.68 -11.15 4.99
N GLY A 167 2.80 -11.32 3.67
CA GLY A 167 4.05 -11.68 3.01
C GLY A 167 4.75 -12.86 3.71
N PRO A 168 6.07 -12.79 3.95
CA PRO A 168 6.80 -13.81 4.71
C PRO A 168 6.67 -13.65 6.24
N GLY A 169 5.84 -12.73 6.72
CA GLY A 169 5.52 -12.53 8.14
C GLY A 169 4.30 -13.33 8.61
N THR A 170 3.80 -13.00 9.80
CA THR A 170 2.66 -13.69 10.44
C THR A 170 1.41 -12.82 10.56
N MET A 171 1.54 -11.51 10.32
CA MET A 171 0.48 -10.51 10.44
C MET A 171 0.60 -9.46 9.34
N THR A 172 -0.43 -8.65 9.14
CA THR A 172 -0.33 -7.53 8.20
C THR A 172 0.49 -6.40 8.83
N PRO A 173 1.21 -5.58 8.03
CA PRO A 173 1.85 -4.39 8.54
C PRO A 173 0.89 -3.45 9.31
N HIS A 174 -0.35 -3.30 8.84
CA HIS A 174 -1.40 -2.58 9.58
C HIS A 174 -1.58 -3.12 11.01
N ASN A 175 -1.80 -4.43 11.15
CA ASN A 175 -1.98 -5.06 12.46
C ASN A 175 -0.73 -5.04 13.32
N ALA A 176 0.46 -5.07 12.71
CA ALA A 176 1.72 -4.92 13.44
C ALA A 176 1.79 -3.56 14.15
N MET A 177 1.37 -2.48 13.47
CA MET A 177 1.39 -1.13 14.02
C MET A 177 0.22 -0.88 14.99
N VAL A 178 -1.01 -1.23 14.60
CA VAL A 178 -2.21 -0.97 15.42
C VAL A 178 -2.18 -1.76 16.73
N ASN A 179 -1.72 -3.01 16.70
CA ASN A 179 -1.61 -3.85 17.90
C ASN A 179 -0.26 -3.71 18.61
N GLN A 180 0.54 -2.70 18.25
CA GLN A 180 1.83 -2.39 18.88
C GLN A 180 2.78 -3.60 18.96
N ARG A 181 2.79 -4.44 17.91
CA ARG A 181 3.72 -5.57 17.79
C ARG A 181 5.12 -5.13 17.38
N GLY A 182 5.23 -3.99 16.70
CA GLY A 182 6.50 -3.32 16.40
C GLY A 182 6.74 -3.12 14.91
N PHE A 183 7.59 -2.13 14.58
CA PHE A 183 7.97 -1.83 13.20
C PHE A 183 8.68 -3.02 12.52
N GLY A 184 9.41 -3.84 13.28
CA GLY A 184 10.11 -5.02 12.77
C GLY A 184 9.19 -6.05 12.09
N GLU A 185 7.95 -6.20 12.56
CA GLU A 185 6.98 -7.09 11.92
C GLU A 185 6.49 -6.54 10.57
N THR A 186 6.54 -5.23 10.36
CA THR A 186 6.27 -4.64 9.04
C THR A 186 7.38 -4.97 8.05
N ILE A 187 8.65 -4.91 8.50
CA ILE A 187 9.82 -5.32 7.70
C ILE A 187 9.71 -6.80 7.36
N ARG A 188 9.38 -7.63 8.36
CA ARG A 188 9.20 -9.07 8.19
C ARG A 188 8.12 -9.38 7.16
N SER A 189 7.02 -8.65 7.18
CA SER A 189 5.90 -8.86 6.27
C SER A 189 6.16 -8.35 4.85
N ILE A 190 7.13 -7.46 4.64
CA ILE A 190 7.45 -6.90 3.31
C ILE A 190 8.59 -7.67 2.65
N ASN A 191 9.68 -7.93 3.37
CA ASN A 191 10.86 -8.62 2.80
C ASN A 191 11.61 -9.49 3.82
N GLY A 192 10.91 -10.02 4.82
CA GLY A 192 11.52 -10.74 5.94
C GLY A 192 12.28 -12.01 5.58
N SER A 193 11.95 -12.66 4.47
CA SER A 193 12.68 -13.85 4.00
C SER A 193 14.11 -13.53 3.55
N LEU A 194 14.38 -12.29 3.15
CA LEU A 194 15.69 -11.83 2.67
C LEU A 194 16.43 -10.95 3.68
N GLU A 195 15.71 -10.27 4.57
CA GLU A 195 16.31 -9.26 5.46
C GLU A 195 16.40 -9.69 6.93
N CYS A 196 15.33 -10.25 7.48
CA CYS A 196 15.24 -10.53 8.92
C CYS A 196 16.10 -11.73 9.35
N ASN A 197 16.17 -11.93 10.68
CA ASN A 197 16.89 -13.01 11.35
C ASN A 197 18.39 -13.03 10.98
N GLY A 198 18.98 -11.84 10.86
CA GLY A 198 20.41 -11.67 10.57
C GLY A 198 20.80 -11.82 9.09
N ARG A 199 19.84 -12.01 8.17
CA ARG A 199 20.14 -12.21 6.74
C ARG A 199 20.66 -10.95 6.06
N ASN A 200 20.08 -9.79 6.37
CA ASN A 200 20.57 -8.50 5.90
C ASN A 200 20.40 -7.39 6.95
N PRO A 201 21.24 -7.37 8.00
CA PRO A 201 21.13 -6.39 9.09
C PRO A 201 21.24 -4.95 8.61
N ALA A 202 22.00 -4.69 7.54
CA ALA A 202 22.17 -3.36 6.97
C ALA A 202 20.86 -2.82 6.38
N GLN A 203 20.10 -3.65 5.65
CA GLN A 203 18.81 -3.23 5.09
C GLN A 203 17.74 -3.05 6.16
N VAL A 204 17.68 -3.93 7.15
CA VAL A 204 16.81 -3.76 8.32
C VAL A 204 17.12 -2.43 9.02
N GLN A 205 18.40 -2.15 9.28
CA GLN A 205 18.80 -0.90 9.92
C GLN A 205 18.47 0.33 9.06
N SER A 206 18.60 0.23 7.73
CA SER A 206 18.20 1.30 6.79
C SER A 206 16.71 1.63 6.92
N ARG A 207 15.83 0.62 6.96
CA ARG A 207 14.39 0.80 7.21
C ARG A 207 14.12 1.43 8.58
N VAL A 208 14.77 0.93 9.63
CA VAL A 208 14.63 1.46 11.01
C VAL A 208 15.06 2.92 11.09
N ASN A 209 16.17 3.29 10.45
CA ASN A 209 16.65 4.68 10.42
C ASN A 209 15.64 5.60 9.74
N LYS A 210 15.06 5.15 8.62
CA LYS A 210 14.03 5.92 7.92
C LYS A 210 12.75 6.07 8.73
N TYR A 211 12.30 4.99 9.38
CA TYR A 211 11.14 5.03 10.27
C TYR A 211 11.35 6.02 11.42
N LYS A 212 12.50 5.97 12.09
CA LYS A 212 12.88 6.93 13.15
C LYS A 212 12.86 8.38 12.65
N GLN A 213 13.36 8.63 11.44
CA GLN A 213 13.30 9.95 10.83
C GLN A 213 11.84 10.41 10.64
N PHE A 214 10.98 9.53 10.14
CA PHE A 214 9.59 9.89 9.81
C PHE A 214 8.72 10.09 11.05
N VAL A 215 8.86 9.27 12.09
CA VAL A 215 8.17 9.54 13.37
C VAL A 215 8.67 10.84 14.01
N GLY A 216 9.94 11.20 13.83
CA GLY A 216 10.49 12.49 14.25
C GLY A 216 9.85 13.67 13.50
N ILE A 217 9.59 13.55 12.20
CA ILE A 217 8.84 14.57 11.42
C ILE A 217 7.39 14.70 11.91
N LEU A 218 6.78 13.62 12.38
CA LEU A 218 5.40 13.59 12.86
C LEU A 218 5.27 13.93 14.36
N GLY A 219 6.39 14.07 15.07
CA GLY A 219 6.44 14.42 16.48
C GLY A 219 5.92 13.32 17.40
N VAL A 220 6.21 12.05 17.10
CA VAL A 220 5.80 10.90 17.92
C VAL A 220 6.97 9.94 18.19
N PRO A 221 6.96 9.16 19.28
CA PRO A 221 7.98 8.15 19.53
C PRO A 221 7.88 6.99 18.52
N ALA A 222 9.02 6.32 18.27
CA ALA A 222 9.07 5.17 17.38
C ALA A 222 8.36 3.91 17.93
N GLY A 223 8.19 3.82 19.26
CA GLY A 223 7.77 2.59 19.92
C GLY A 223 8.93 1.60 20.10
N SER A 224 8.60 0.34 20.37
CA SER A 224 9.54 -0.77 20.59
C SER A 224 9.56 -1.76 19.41
N ASN A 225 10.41 -2.79 19.50
CA ASN A 225 10.49 -3.89 18.54
C ASN A 225 10.69 -3.41 17.09
N LEU A 226 11.69 -2.55 16.91
CA LEU A 226 11.93 -1.88 15.62
C LEU A 226 12.62 -2.78 14.60
N SER A 227 13.40 -3.76 15.05
CA SER A 227 14.14 -4.68 14.20
C SER A 227 13.40 -6.00 14.02
N CYS A 228 13.78 -6.69 12.97
CA CYS A 228 13.75 -8.14 12.83
C CYS A 228 15.18 -8.58 12.44
#